data_AF-A0A965ANP7-F1
#
_entry.id   AF-A0A965ANP7-F1
#
_cell.length_a   1.000
_cell.length_b   1.000
_cell.length_c   1.000
_cell.angle_alpha   90.00
_cell.angle_beta   90.00
_cell.angle_gamma   90.00
#
_symmetry.space_group_name_H-M   'P 1'
#
loop_
_entity.id
_entity.type
_entity.pdbx_description
1 polymer ?
#
loop_
_entity_poly.entity_id
_entity_poly.type
_entity_poly.pdbx_seq_one_letter_code
_entity_poly.pdbx_strand_id
1 'polypeptide(L)' 'MALIATGAEAPDFSLPNQDGKTVKKDDFAGRYVLLWWYPKADTPG' A
#
# COMPACT_ATOMS: atom_id res chain seq x y z
N MET A 1 -4.14 -9.46 14.69
CA MET A 1 -4.38 -9.04 13.29
C MET A 1 -4.36 -10.28 12.43
N ALA A 2 -5.28 -10.40 11.47
CA ALA A 2 -5.30 -11.53 10.55
C ALA A 2 -4.27 -11.33 9.43
N LEU A 3 -3.56 -12.41 9.06
CA LEU A 3 -2.74 -12.44 7.86
C LEU A 3 -3.67 -12.38 6.63
N ILE A 4 -3.32 -11.57 5.63
CA ILE A 4 -4.08 -11.49 4.37
C ILE A 4 -3.87 -12.81 3.61
N ALA A 5 -4.96 -13.50 3.32
CA ALA A 5 -4.94 -14.73 2.53
C ALA A 5 -4.84 -14.42 1.03
N THR A 6 -4.29 -15.35 0.26
CA THR A 6 -4.30 -15.24 -1.21
C THR A 6 -5.72 -15.21 -1.74
N GLY A 7 -5.99 -14.30 -2.70
CA GLY A 7 -7.32 -14.10 -3.28
C GLY A 7 -8.28 -13.28 -2.42
N ALA A 8 -7.91 -12.89 -1.20
CA ALA A 8 -8.68 -11.93 -0.43
C ALA A 8 -8.67 -10.56 -1.11
N GLU A 9 -9.78 -9.83 -1.01
CA GLU A 9 -9.82 -8.44 -1.46
C GLU A 9 -8.80 -7.61 -0.68
N ALA A 10 -8.10 -6.72 -1.38
CA ALA A 10 -7.17 -5.80 -0.74
C ALA A 10 -7.94 -4.89 0.25
N PRO A 11 -7.48 -4.74 1.50
CA PRO A 11 -8.08 -3.81 2.45
C PRO A 11 -8.05 -2.37 1.92
N ASP A 12 -9.04 -1.57 2.32
CA ASP A 12 -9.02 -0.15 2.02
C ASP A 12 -7.88 0.54 2.77
N PHE A 13 -7.25 1.50 2.11
CA PHE A 13 -6.26 2.38 2.72
C PHE A 13 -6.52 3.82 2.32
N SER A 14 -6.12 4.74 3.20
CA SER A 14 -6.11 6.18 2.97
C SER A 14 -4.96 6.76 3.76
N LEU A 15 -3.81 6.95 3.12
CA LEU A 15 -2.55 7.31 3.77
C LEU A 15 -1.87 8.47 3.03
N PRO A 16 -1.12 9.34 3.73
CA PRO A 16 -0.28 10.32 3.05
C PRO A 16 0.87 9.63 2.32
N ASN A 17 1.17 10.08 1.11
CA ASN A 17 2.37 9.70 0.37
C ASN A 17 3.57 10.57 0.81
N GLN A 18 4.72 10.40 0.16
CA GLN A 18 5.95 11.16 0.44
C GLN A 18 5.83 12.68 0.24
N ASP A 19 4.85 13.12 -0.55
CA ASP A 19 4.57 14.54 -0.81
C ASP A 19 3.47 15.09 0.11
N GLY A 20 3.01 14.31 1.10
CA GLY A 20 1.91 14.67 1.99
C GLY A 20 0.51 14.58 1.36
N LYS A 21 0.39 14.08 0.13
CA LYS A 21 -0.90 13.88 -0.54
C LYS A 21 -1.54 12.60 -0.05
N THR A 22 -2.80 12.66 0.37
CA THR A 22 -3.57 11.45 0.69
C THR A 22 -3.81 10.64 -0.58
N VAL A 23 -3.39 9.38 -0.53
CA VAL A 23 -3.68 8.37 -1.55
C VAL A 23 -4.58 7.29 -0.97
N LYS A 24 -5.52 6.81 -1.76
CA LYS A 24 -6.51 5.79 -1.41
C LYS A 24 -6.44 4.62 -2.37
N LYS A 25 -6.93 3.45 -1.92
CA LYS A 25 -7.05 2.26 -2.79
C LYS A 25 -7.79 2.55 -4.10
N ASP A 26 -8.90 3.27 -4.01
CA ASP A 26 -9.75 3.59 -5.15
C ASP A 26 -9.09 4.50 -6.19
N ASP A 27 -8.05 5.26 -5.82
CA ASP A 27 -7.28 6.07 -6.76
C ASP A 27 -6.57 5.20 -7.83
N PHE A 28 -6.45 3.89 -7.59
CA PHE A 28 -5.81 2.92 -8.47
C PHE A 28 -6.80 1.95 -9.14
N ALA A 29 -8.11 2.21 -9.08
CA ALA A 29 -9.12 1.35 -9.68
C ALA A 29 -8.85 1.06 -11.17
N GLY A 30 -9.05 -0.20 -11.57
CA GLY A 30 -8.83 -0.66 -12.95
C GLY A 30 -7.36 -0.89 -13.33
N ARG A 31 -6.42 -0.85 -12.36
CA ARG A 31 -4.99 -1.09 -12.59
C ARG A 31 -4.49 -2.21 -11.69
N TYR A 32 -3.47 -2.95 -12.16
CA TYR A 32 -2.69 -3.82 -11.29
C TYR A 32 -1.77 -2.99 -10.42
N VAL A 33 -1.74 -3.29 -9.11
CA VAL A 33 -0.94 -2.58 -8.12
C VAL A 33 -0.10 -3.61 -7.35
N LEU A 34 1.19 -3.34 -7.21
CA LEU A 34 2.08 -4.06 -6.31
C LEU A 34 2.39 -3.16 -5.12
N LEU A 35 1.89 -3.53 -3.94
CA LEU A 35 2.24 -2.86 -2.69
C LEU A 35 3.39 -3.64 -2.02
N TRP A 36 4.44 -2.93 -1.66
CA TRP A 36 5.63 -3.48 -1.01
C TRP A 36 6.14 -2.50 0.04
N TRP A 37 6.91 -2.98 1.00
CA TRP A 37 7.39 -2.19 2.13
C TRP A 37 8.79 -2.62 2.52
N TYR A 38 9.53 -1.68 3.09
CA TYR A 38 10.83 -1.88 3.72
C TYR A 38 10.79 -1.34 5.16
N PRO A 39 11.63 -1.85 6.09
CA PRO A 39 11.56 -1.44 7.50
C PRO A 39 11.92 0.03 7.76
N LYS A 40 12.90 0.55 7.03
CA LYS A 40 13.39 1.92 7.17
C LYS A 40 13.95 2.45 5.85
N ALA A 41 13.65 3.71 5.56
CA ALA A 41 14.18 4.41 4.40
C ALA A 41 15.65 4.77 4.63
N ASP A 42 16.41 4.93 3.54
CA ASP A 42 17.79 5.46 3.58
C ASP A 42 18.76 4.64 4.45
N THR A 43 18.56 3.32 4.55
CA THR A 43 19.50 2.41 5.18
C THR A 43 20.15 1.47 4.17
N PRO A 44 21.46 1.18 4.28
CA PRO A 44 22.09 0.08 3.55
C PRO A 44 21.38 -1.24 3.87
N GLY A 45 21.17 -2.06 2.84
CA GLY A 45 20.63 -3.43 2.93
C GLY A 45 21.73 -4.47 3.06
#